data_AF-A0A2I2F292-F1
#
_entry.id   AF-A0A2I2F292-F1
#
_cell.length_a   1.000
_cell.length_b   1.000
_cell.length_c   1.000
_cell.angle_alpha   90.00
_cell.angle_beta   90.00
_cell.angle_gamma   90.00
#
_symmetry.space_group_name_H-M   'P 1'
#
loop_
_entity.id
_entity.type
_entity.pdbx_description
1 polymer ?
#
loop_
_entity_poly.entity_id
_entity_poly.type
_entity_poly.pdbx_seq_one_letter_code
_entity_poly.pdbx_strand_id
1 'polypeptide(L)'
;MDDFMLTLQSVGMETLLAGPGVAAGPWVSVNLTIDLPPGPYFVFQYTGEVFRAYRIYPDHNMAFVQATISDEKGGFMAFPAITENAMTKDVAVPSRLYSTPTREQPLAGLRVGFKDIFHIKGLRTSGGSRSYYFLYGPQNVTAPSIQRLIDLGAVVVGKTGTVQFSTGDRPTADWVDFHCPFNPRGDGYQAPGGSSSGSGAGIASYEWLDLAVGSDTGGSVRSPAALQGVYGNRPSTGAISLDHVLPLSSPLDTAGVFARHPGLWARTVQSWYPNFERNYTSFPQRLLLADDGWDGAGIGPHAHHLLTRFVGQLEEFLRVPRTLVNIQQRWRDTHASPPLELNDLLNETYAILTAVDQYNRLAKPLFADYAAIHDGRRPFINPGPRYRWQWGQDHGGDAAYEVALRNMTIFREWWETIGFGRFDEASCSESLVVSMFSSGEVDYRDEYYESTVQPPVGWSTDYASVMAGAPEVVVPLGEIPYQSAITLHEEYLPVTVALQMARGCDHVLADLVAALGEKGILQSVGVGPRMYST
;
A
#
# COMPACT_ATOMS: atom_id res chain seq x y z
N MET A 1 -14.44 10.84 40.53
CA MET A 1 -13.44 11.92 40.46
C MET A 1 -13.74 12.61 39.16
N ASP A 2 -14.37 13.76 39.25
CA ASP A 2 -14.92 14.49 38.12
C ASP A 2 -13.77 15.18 37.38
N ASP A 3 -13.32 14.60 36.27
CA ASP A 3 -12.28 15.21 35.45
C ASP A 3 -12.86 16.36 34.61
N PHE A 4 -12.36 17.56 34.90
CA PHE A 4 -12.71 18.81 34.24
C PHE A 4 -12.08 18.86 32.84
N MET A 5 -12.89 18.66 31.81
CA MET A 5 -12.46 18.83 30.42
C MET A 5 -12.36 20.33 30.09
N LEU A 6 -11.13 20.86 30.00
CA LEU A 6 -10.86 22.23 29.57
C LEU A 6 -10.30 22.23 28.14
N THR A 7 -10.96 22.95 27.24
CA THR A 7 -10.50 23.12 25.86
C THR A 7 -9.72 24.42 25.73
N LEU A 8 -8.48 24.36 25.23
CA LEU A 8 -7.75 25.57 24.83
C LEU A 8 -8.28 26.12 23.50
N GLN A 9 -8.66 27.40 23.50
CA GLN A 9 -8.84 28.19 22.27
C GLN A 9 -7.78 29.28 22.27
N SER A 10 -6.95 29.36 21.23
CA SER A 10 -6.01 30.47 21.06
C SER A 10 -6.61 31.56 20.18
N VAL A 11 -6.45 32.82 20.62
CA VAL A 11 -6.63 34.02 19.80
C VAL A 11 -5.40 34.89 20.04
N GLY A 12 -4.34 34.72 19.25
CA GLY A 12 -3.03 35.35 19.52
C GLY A 12 -2.22 34.65 20.62
N MET A 13 -1.27 35.37 21.25
CA MET A 13 -0.38 34.83 22.31
C MET A 13 -1.06 34.60 23.67
N GLU A 14 -2.37 34.77 23.78
CA GLU A 14 -3.14 34.52 25.00
C GLU A 14 -3.94 33.23 24.88
N THR A 15 -3.92 32.44 25.96
CA THR A 15 -4.54 31.11 26.04
C THR A 15 -5.82 31.18 26.89
N LEU A 16 -6.94 30.67 26.38
CA LEU A 16 -8.23 30.64 27.08
C LEU A 16 -8.57 29.20 27.50
N LEU A 17 -8.78 28.97 28.82
CA LEU A 17 -9.22 27.70 29.41
C LEU A 17 -10.73 27.76 29.73
N ALA A 18 -11.56 26.90 29.11
CA ALA A 18 -13.01 26.85 29.37
C ALA A 18 -13.47 25.46 29.84
N GLY A 19 -14.15 25.37 31.00
CA GLY A 19 -14.61 24.12 31.62
C GLY A 19 -16.12 23.89 31.49
N PRO A 20 -16.65 22.66 31.73
CA PRO A 20 -18.07 22.36 31.58
C PRO A 20 -18.90 23.15 32.61
N GLY A 21 -19.89 23.92 32.14
CA GLY A 21 -20.77 24.75 32.98
C GLY A 21 -20.32 26.21 33.14
N VAL A 22 -19.20 26.61 32.53
CA VAL A 22 -18.65 27.97 32.67
C VAL A 22 -18.86 28.75 31.38
N ALA A 23 -20.05 29.33 31.22
CA ALA A 23 -20.31 30.31 30.17
C ALA A 23 -19.66 31.69 30.47
N ALA A 24 -19.17 31.92 31.71
CA ALA A 24 -18.59 33.19 32.15
C ALA A 24 -17.85 33.10 33.50
N GLY A 25 -16.77 32.31 33.60
CA GLY A 25 -15.94 32.17 34.82
C GLY A 25 -14.51 32.63 34.61
N PRO A 26 -13.72 32.81 35.69
CA PRO A 26 -12.44 33.51 35.64
C PRO A 26 -11.45 32.76 34.76
N TRP A 27 -11.06 33.41 33.67
CA TRP A 27 -9.95 32.98 32.83
C TRP A 27 -8.68 32.90 33.67
N VAL A 28 -8.04 31.74 33.66
CA VAL A 28 -6.71 31.59 34.23
C VAL A 28 -5.72 31.84 33.10
N SER A 29 -5.15 33.04 33.07
CA SER A 29 -4.04 33.36 32.16
C SER A 29 -2.77 32.70 32.68
N VAL A 30 -2.16 31.86 31.85
CA VAL A 30 -0.86 31.24 32.12
C VAL A 30 0.10 31.63 31.02
N ASN A 31 1.36 31.90 31.38
CA ASN A 31 2.42 32.09 30.40
C ASN A 31 2.96 30.73 30.00
N LEU A 32 2.99 30.46 28.70
CA LEU A 32 3.61 29.24 28.19
C LEU A 32 5.13 29.34 28.34
N THR A 33 5.75 28.26 28.81
CA THR A 33 7.22 28.13 28.86
C THR A 33 7.81 27.65 27.54
N ILE A 34 6.95 27.19 26.62
CA ILE A 34 7.27 26.72 25.27
C ILE A 34 6.23 27.25 24.28
N ASP A 35 6.66 27.58 23.07
CA ASP A 35 5.71 27.93 22.00
C ASP A 35 4.90 26.69 21.59
N LEU A 36 3.58 26.84 21.51
CA LEU A 36 2.67 25.78 21.06
C LEU A 36 2.16 26.10 19.66
N PRO A 37 2.20 25.14 18.70
CA PRO A 37 1.56 25.35 17.42
C PRO A 37 0.03 25.49 17.59
N PRO A 38 -0.66 26.12 16.62
CA PRO A 38 -2.12 26.18 16.65
C PRO A 38 -2.75 24.78 16.75
N GLY A 39 -3.78 24.62 17.59
CA GLY A 39 -4.52 23.37 17.67
C GLY A 39 -5.24 23.16 19.01
N PRO A 40 -5.98 22.06 19.13
CA PRO A 40 -6.68 21.73 20.36
C PRO A 40 -5.70 21.17 21.40
N TYR A 41 -5.89 21.49 22.69
CA TYR A 41 -5.05 20.94 23.75
C TYR A 41 -5.86 20.70 25.01
N PHE A 42 -5.38 19.78 25.82
CA PHE A 42 -5.80 19.58 27.21
C PHE A 42 -4.71 20.08 28.14
N VAL A 43 -5.10 20.69 29.26
CA VAL A 43 -4.16 21.18 30.29
C VAL A 43 -4.50 20.51 31.60
N PHE A 44 -3.51 19.86 32.22
CA PHE A 44 -3.66 19.35 33.56
C PHE A 44 -3.38 20.47 34.56
N GLN A 45 -4.44 21.07 35.10
CA GLN A 45 -4.35 22.30 35.89
C GLN A 45 -3.44 22.23 37.11
N TYR A 46 -3.26 21.04 37.71
CA TYR A 46 -2.44 20.86 38.91
C TYR A 46 -0.94 20.86 38.63
N THR A 47 -0.51 20.33 37.48
CA THR A 47 0.92 20.30 37.08
C THR A 47 1.27 21.38 36.07
N GLY A 48 0.28 21.93 35.36
CA GLY A 48 0.47 22.83 34.23
C GLY A 48 0.88 22.12 32.93
N GLU A 49 0.91 20.78 32.90
CA GLU A 49 1.27 20.03 31.70
C GLU A 49 0.21 20.18 30.61
N VAL A 50 0.68 20.31 29.37
CA VAL A 50 -0.15 20.51 28.18
C VAL A 50 -0.05 19.29 27.27
N PHE A 51 -1.19 18.73 26.88
CA PHE A 51 -1.29 17.53 26.06
C PHE A 51 -2.03 17.84 24.76
N ARG A 52 -1.52 17.33 23.63
CA ARG A 52 -2.24 17.39 22.35
C ARG A 52 -3.54 16.59 22.43
N ALA A 53 -4.62 17.13 21.87
CA ALA A 53 -5.88 16.42 21.78
C ALA A 53 -5.88 15.47 20.57
N TYR A 54 -6.30 14.23 20.83
CA TYR A 54 -6.53 13.21 19.82
C TYR A 54 -8.02 12.90 19.78
N ARG A 55 -8.58 12.78 18.57
CA ARG A 55 -9.90 12.17 18.41
C ARG A 55 -9.73 10.67 18.27
N ILE A 56 -10.47 9.92 19.06
CA ILE A 56 -10.44 8.46 19.05
C ILE A 56 -11.48 7.97 18.03
N TYR A 57 -11.06 7.14 17.09
CA TYR A 57 -11.92 6.53 16.07
C TYR A 57 -11.90 5.01 16.17
N PRO A 58 -13.05 4.33 16.07
CA PRO A 58 -13.09 2.87 16.01
C PRO A 58 -12.62 2.36 14.63
N ASP A 59 -11.75 1.35 14.64
CA ASP A 59 -11.27 0.63 13.45
C ASP A 59 -12.28 -0.47 13.02
N HIS A 60 -13.45 -0.05 12.52
CA HIS A 60 -14.55 -0.95 12.17
C HIS A 60 -14.22 -1.94 11.03
N ASN A 61 -13.25 -1.65 10.18
CA ASN A 61 -12.76 -2.55 9.13
C ASN A 61 -11.54 -3.38 9.57
N MET A 62 -11.09 -3.29 10.82
CA MET A 62 -9.90 -3.98 11.34
C MET A 62 -8.65 -3.78 10.47
N ALA A 63 -8.49 -2.58 9.92
CA ALA A 63 -7.37 -2.24 9.05
C ALA A 63 -6.04 -2.14 9.82
N PHE A 64 -6.08 -1.87 11.13
CA PHE A 64 -4.92 -1.65 11.98
C PHE A 64 -4.62 -2.86 12.87
N VAL A 65 -3.36 -3.26 12.89
CA VAL A 65 -2.86 -4.22 13.88
C VAL A 65 -2.46 -3.54 15.19
N GLN A 66 -2.01 -2.28 15.11
CA GLN A 66 -1.63 -1.46 16.27
C GLN A 66 -1.81 0.03 15.95
N ALA A 67 -2.61 0.75 16.74
CA ALA A 67 -2.66 2.21 16.71
C ALA A 67 -1.50 2.80 17.53
N THR A 68 -1.10 4.03 17.20
CA THR A 68 0.13 4.62 17.73
C THR A 68 -0.03 6.10 18.06
N ILE A 69 0.75 6.58 19.04
CA ILE A 69 0.94 7.99 19.33
C ILE A 69 2.44 8.32 19.44
N SER A 70 2.80 9.58 19.25
CA SER A 70 4.16 10.09 19.47
C SER A 70 4.58 9.88 20.93
N ASP A 71 5.85 9.50 21.16
CA ASP A 71 6.44 9.54 22.51
C ASP A 71 7.03 10.92 22.87
N GLU A 72 6.87 11.89 21.97
CA GLU A 72 7.42 13.26 22.02
C GLU A 72 8.97 13.34 22.09
N LYS A 73 9.64 12.22 21.84
CA LYS A 73 11.11 12.04 21.85
C LYS A 73 11.63 11.45 20.53
N GLY A 74 10.85 11.61 19.45
CA GLY A 74 11.16 11.12 18.10
C GLY A 74 10.93 9.63 17.90
N GLY A 75 10.22 8.96 18.81
CA GLY A 75 9.71 7.60 18.67
C GLY A 75 8.19 7.55 18.82
N PHE A 76 7.67 6.33 18.95
CA PHE A 76 6.24 6.07 19.06
C PHE A 76 5.96 5.04 20.14
N MET A 77 4.76 5.11 20.69
CA MET A 77 4.24 4.09 21.60
C MET A 77 2.88 3.57 21.11
N ALA A 78 2.58 2.32 21.44
CA ALA A 78 1.27 1.74 21.16
C ALA A 78 0.18 2.50 21.93
N PHE A 79 -0.95 2.75 21.27
CA PHE A 79 -2.11 3.38 21.90
C PHE A 79 -3.00 2.31 22.56
N PRO A 80 -3.14 2.28 23.90
CA PRO A 80 -3.72 1.15 24.62
C PRO A 80 -5.20 1.35 24.97
N ALA A 81 -5.99 2.02 24.12
CA ALA A 81 -7.40 2.27 24.40
C ALA A 81 -8.34 1.41 23.53
N ILE A 82 -9.43 0.98 24.15
CA ILE A 82 -10.58 0.34 23.51
C ILE A 82 -11.83 1.00 24.11
N THR A 83 -12.60 1.69 23.29
CA THR A 83 -13.90 2.30 23.61
C THR A 83 -14.99 1.23 23.60
N GLU A 84 -16.16 1.52 24.19
CA GLU A 84 -17.23 0.54 24.48
C GLU A 84 -17.93 -0.11 23.24
N ASN A 85 -17.29 -0.12 22.06
CA ASN A 85 -17.74 -0.86 20.88
C ASN A 85 -17.00 -2.21 20.77
N ALA A 86 -17.78 -3.29 20.73
CA ALA A 86 -17.42 -4.56 21.35
C ALA A 86 -16.21 -5.37 20.79
N MET A 87 -15.55 -5.04 19.68
CA MET A 87 -14.47 -5.90 19.14
C MET A 87 -13.40 -5.20 18.29
N THR A 88 -13.37 -3.87 18.20
CA THR A 88 -12.48 -3.15 17.27
C THR A 88 -11.45 -2.32 18.02
N LYS A 89 -10.22 -2.25 17.50
CA LYS A 89 -9.19 -1.37 18.05
C LYS A 89 -9.57 0.09 17.81
N ASP A 90 -9.14 0.97 18.68
CA ASP A 90 -9.26 2.39 18.43
C ASP A 90 -7.98 2.98 17.86
N VAL A 91 -8.14 4.00 17.01
CA VAL A 91 -7.04 4.80 16.47
C VAL A 91 -7.10 6.21 17.05
N ALA A 92 -6.02 6.62 17.69
CA ALA A 92 -5.82 7.99 18.13
C ALA A 92 -5.40 8.85 16.93
N VAL A 93 -6.26 9.80 16.55
CA VAL A 93 -6.06 10.63 15.37
C VAL A 93 -5.82 12.09 15.80
N PRO A 94 -4.60 12.63 15.61
CA PRO A 94 -4.28 14.00 15.99
C PRO A 94 -4.94 15.02 15.06
N SER A 95 -5.18 16.24 15.56
CA SER A 95 -5.64 17.36 14.75
C SER A 95 -4.65 17.71 13.64
N ARG A 96 -5.14 18.11 12.46
CA ARG A 96 -4.30 18.62 11.37
C ARG A 96 -3.79 20.04 11.63
N LEU A 97 -4.42 20.76 12.57
CA LEU A 97 -4.09 22.17 12.86
C LEU A 97 -2.67 22.36 13.40
N TYR A 98 -2.07 21.32 13.99
CA TYR A 98 -0.69 21.37 14.50
C TYR A 98 0.38 21.51 13.41
N SER A 99 -0.02 21.40 12.14
CA SER A 99 0.90 21.33 11.01
C SER A 99 0.45 22.28 9.92
N THR A 100 1.40 23.02 9.35
CA THR A 100 1.19 23.85 8.17
C THR A 100 2.15 23.34 7.09
N PRO A 101 1.66 22.92 5.91
CA PRO A 101 2.53 22.49 4.81
C PRO A 101 3.51 23.59 4.41
N THR A 102 4.78 23.21 4.28
CA THR A 102 5.85 24.06 3.76
C THR A 102 6.48 23.41 2.54
N ARG A 103 7.44 24.08 1.90
CA ARG A 103 8.19 23.49 0.79
C ARG A 103 9.02 22.28 1.26
N GLU A 104 9.57 22.37 2.46
CA GLU A 104 10.41 21.33 3.08
C GLU A 104 9.56 20.19 3.65
N GLN A 105 8.33 20.49 4.10
CA GLN A 105 7.38 19.53 4.65
C GLN A 105 6.07 19.53 3.84
N PRO A 106 6.10 19.06 2.58
CA PRO A 106 4.94 19.10 1.68
C PRO A 106 3.80 18.16 2.13
N LEU A 107 4.07 17.26 3.09
CA LEU A 107 3.12 16.29 3.63
C LEU A 107 2.69 16.65 5.07
N ALA A 108 3.02 17.85 5.56
CA ALA A 108 2.71 18.27 6.92
C ALA A 108 1.23 18.10 7.26
N GLY A 109 0.94 17.35 8.33
CA GLY A 109 -0.42 17.12 8.83
C GLY A 109 -1.21 16.03 8.11
N LEU A 110 -0.67 15.44 7.04
CA LEU A 110 -1.27 14.27 6.40
C LEU A 110 -1.07 13.04 7.28
N ARG A 111 -2.16 12.34 7.57
CA ARG A 111 -2.14 11.16 8.44
C ARG A 111 -1.83 9.91 7.62
N VAL A 112 -0.89 9.11 8.10
CA VAL A 112 -0.36 7.96 7.38
C VAL A 112 -0.30 6.69 8.23
N GLY A 113 -0.85 5.60 7.69
CA GLY A 113 -0.71 4.25 8.22
C GLY A 113 0.40 3.46 7.51
N PHE A 114 1.06 2.53 8.20
CA PHE A 114 2.17 1.76 7.62
C PHE A 114 1.97 0.27 7.79
N LYS A 115 2.10 -0.49 6.71
CA LYS A 115 2.06 -1.95 6.76
C LYS A 115 2.97 -2.49 7.86
N ASP A 116 2.53 -3.53 8.54
CA ASP A 116 3.22 -4.08 9.70
C ASP A 116 4.44 -4.97 9.37
N ILE A 117 5.29 -4.47 8.47
CA ILE A 117 6.61 -4.99 8.12
C ILE A 117 7.71 -3.92 8.20
N PHE A 118 7.32 -2.64 8.25
CA PHE A 118 8.25 -1.51 8.37
C PHE A 118 8.61 -1.25 9.83
N HIS A 119 9.88 -1.22 10.21
CA HIS A 119 10.25 -0.90 11.58
C HIS A 119 9.99 0.58 11.90
N ILE A 120 9.49 0.85 13.09
CA ILE A 120 9.26 2.20 13.61
C ILE A 120 9.78 2.24 15.04
N LYS A 121 10.64 3.22 15.36
CA LYS A 121 11.25 3.36 16.68
C LYS A 121 10.19 3.40 17.78
N GLY A 122 10.34 2.54 18.78
CA GLY A 122 9.46 2.40 19.95
C GLY A 122 8.28 1.44 19.75
N LEU A 123 8.01 0.98 18.53
CA LEU A 123 6.95 0.02 18.22
C LEU A 123 7.52 -1.37 17.94
N ARG A 124 6.71 -2.41 18.17
CA ARG A 124 7.00 -3.76 17.68
C ARG A 124 6.51 -3.89 16.24
N THR A 125 7.15 -4.79 15.49
CA THR A 125 6.72 -5.22 14.15
C THR A 125 6.29 -6.68 14.25
N SER A 126 5.12 -7.08 13.75
CA SER A 126 4.71 -8.50 13.78
C SER A 126 4.97 -9.23 12.46
N GLY A 127 4.97 -8.52 11.32
CA GLY A 127 4.94 -9.18 10.02
C GLY A 127 3.71 -10.07 9.83
N GLY A 128 2.60 -9.82 10.52
CA GLY A 128 1.44 -10.72 10.53
C GLY A 128 1.71 -12.05 11.27
N SER A 129 2.73 -12.11 12.12
CA SER A 129 3.06 -13.28 12.93
C SER A 129 3.11 -12.98 14.42
N ARG A 130 2.37 -13.77 15.21
CA ARG A 130 2.38 -13.63 16.68
C ARG A 130 3.73 -14.02 17.26
N SER A 131 4.34 -15.09 16.74
CA SER A 131 5.64 -15.57 17.21
C SER A 131 6.74 -14.53 16.99
N TYR A 132 6.78 -13.90 15.80
CA TYR A 132 7.69 -12.80 15.52
C TYR A 132 7.46 -11.61 16.47
N TYR A 133 6.20 -11.20 16.67
CA TYR A 133 5.83 -10.10 17.56
C TYR A 133 6.29 -10.30 19.00
N PHE A 134 6.14 -11.51 19.55
CA PHE A 134 6.53 -11.80 20.94
C PHE A 134 8.02 -12.05 21.10
N LEU A 135 8.69 -12.60 20.08
CA LEU A 135 10.12 -12.86 20.08
C LEU A 135 10.94 -11.57 20.04
N TYR A 136 10.59 -10.63 19.16
CA TYR A 136 11.33 -9.39 18.97
C TYR A 136 10.69 -8.21 19.70
N GLY A 137 11.51 -7.48 20.45
CA GLY A 137 11.08 -6.30 21.22
C GLY A 137 10.73 -5.07 20.35
N PRO A 138 10.39 -3.94 20.99
CA PRO A 138 10.26 -2.66 20.29
C PRO A 138 11.51 -2.32 19.48
N GLN A 139 11.32 -1.76 18.29
CA GLN A 139 12.39 -1.40 17.38
C GLN A 139 13.12 -0.15 17.86
N ASN A 140 14.45 -0.13 17.70
CA ASN A 140 15.26 1.02 18.10
C ASN A 140 15.40 2.07 16.99
N VAL A 141 15.07 1.69 15.75
CA VAL A 141 15.26 2.51 14.54
C VAL A 141 13.98 2.50 13.72
N THR A 142 13.63 3.67 13.18
CA THR A 142 12.59 3.81 12.17
C THR A 142 13.20 3.54 10.79
N ALA A 143 12.58 2.69 9.98
CA ALA A 143 13.03 2.39 8.64
C ALA A 143 13.23 3.69 7.83
N PRO A 144 14.33 3.87 7.07
CA PRO A 144 14.62 5.13 6.38
C PRO A 144 13.52 5.60 5.43
N SER A 145 12.82 4.66 4.77
CA SER A 145 11.65 4.96 3.96
C SER A 145 10.53 5.62 4.76
N ILE A 146 10.28 5.18 5.99
CA ILE A 146 9.26 5.76 6.87
C ILE A 146 9.75 7.05 7.51
N GLN A 147 11.02 7.09 7.95
CA GLN A 147 11.61 8.30 8.53
C GLN A 147 11.52 9.47 7.54
N ARG A 148 11.77 9.24 6.26
CA ARG A 148 11.62 10.26 5.22
C ARG A 148 10.21 10.86 5.15
N LEU A 149 9.15 10.06 5.31
CA LEU A 149 7.77 10.57 5.32
C LEU A 149 7.52 11.44 6.55
N ILE A 150 8.04 11.03 7.71
CA ILE A 150 7.97 11.81 8.95
C ILE A 150 8.71 13.14 8.78
N ASP A 151 9.90 13.13 8.18
CA ASP A 151 10.70 14.32 7.92
C ASP A 151 9.97 15.30 6.97
N LEU A 152 9.23 14.76 5.99
CA LEU A 152 8.33 15.51 5.09
C LEU A 152 7.05 16.01 5.78
N GLY A 153 6.88 15.75 7.07
CA GLY A 153 5.79 16.24 7.92
C GLY A 153 4.58 15.29 8.07
N ALA A 154 4.64 14.09 7.49
CA ALA A 154 3.54 13.14 7.61
C ALA A 154 3.38 12.62 9.05
N VAL A 155 2.14 12.42 9.48
CA VAL A 155 1.79 12.06 10.85
C VAL A 155 1.40 10.59 10.94
N VAL A 156 2.21 9.80 11.65
CA VAL A 156 1.98 8.37 11.88
C VAL A 156 0.76 8.15 12.78
N VAL A 157 -0.18 7.32 12.35
CA VAL A 157 -1.38 6.96 13.13
C VAL A 157 -1.44 5.49 13.52
N GLY A 158 -0.73 4.62 12.81
CA GLY A 158 -0.63 3.22 13.22
C GLY A 158 0.01 2.28 12.20
N LYS A 159 0.08 1.02 12.62
CA LYS A 159 0.51 -0.15 11.86
C LYS A 159 -0.71 -0.82 11.23
N THR A 160 -0.74 -0.94 9.91
CA THR A 160 -1.83 -1.59 9.17
C THR A 160 -1.57 -3.09 8.97
N GLY A 161 -2.66 -3.87 8.89
CA GLY A 161 -2.62 -5.32 8.74
C GLY A 161 -1.94 -5.79 7.47
N THR A 162 -1.21 -6.89 7.59
CA THR A 162 -0.49 -7.55 6.50
C THR A 162 -0.76 -9.03 6.53
N VAL A 163 -0.79 -9.64 5.34
CA VAL A 163 -0.61 -11.09 5.24
C VAL A 163 0.72 -11.47 5.89
N GLN A 164 0.78 -12.64 6.54
CA GLN A 164 1.96 -13.10 7.27
C GLN A 164 3.19 -13.12 6.35
N PHE A 165 4.20 -12.34 6.73
CA PHE A 165 5.46 -12.11 6.03
C PHE A 165 5.28 -11.71 4.55
N SER A 166 4.18 -11.03 4.23
CA SER A 166 3.82 -10.63 2.87
C SER A 166 3.60 -11.80 1.90
N THR A 167 3.36 -13.00 2.40
CA THR A 167 3.33 -14.23 1.61
C THR A 167 1.89 -14.60 1.25
N GLY A 168 1.50 -14.45 -0.02
CA GLY A 168 0.09 -14.51 -0.49
C GLY A 168 -0.80 -15.58 0.17
N ASP A 169 -1.67 -15.11 1.07
CA ASP A 169 -2.71 -15.82 1.81
C ASP A 169 -4.07 -15.18 1.48
N ARG A 170 -5.15 -15.96 1.53
CA ARG A 170 -6.51 -15.46 1.31
C ARG A 170 -7.33 -15.44 2.62
N PRO A 171 -8.22 -14.45 2.79
CA PRO A 171 -9.19 -14.54 3.88
C PRO A 171 -10.12 -15.75 3.69
N THR A 172 -10.72 -16.32 4.73
CA THR A 172 -10.33 -16.14 6.15
C THR A 172 -9.42 -17.29 6.62
N ALA A 173 -9.47 -18.45 5.96
CA ALA A 173 -8.84 -19.69 6.42
C ALA A 173 -7.30 -19.60 6.58
N ASP A 174 -6.63 -18.79 5.75
CA ASP A 174 -5.17 -18.65 5.84
C ASP A 174 -4.72 -17.63 6.91
N TRP A 175 -5.63 -16.77 7.39
CA TRP A 175 -5.34 -15.73 8.39
C TRP A 175 -5.51 -16.23 9.83
N VAL A 176 -4.55 -17.05 10.28
CA VAL A 176 -4.61 -17.73 11.59
C VAL A 176 -4.14 -16.82 12.75
N ASP A 177 -3.03 -16.09 12.57
CA ASP A 177 -2.39 -15.32 13.66
C ASP A 177 -3.09 -13.98 13.96
N PHE A 178 -3.52 -13.28 12.93
CA PHE A 178 -4.26 -12.02 13.00
C PHE A 178 -5.48 -12.11 12.10
N HIS A 179 -6.54 -11.37 12.42
CA HIS A 179 -7.72 -11.34 11.57
C HIS A 179 -7.48 -10.52 10.30
N CYS A 180 -8.00 -11.00 9.17
CA CYS A 180 -7.92 -10.29 7.89
C CYS A 180 -8.78 -9.01 7.92
N PRO A 181 -8.26 -7.84 7.48
CA PRO A 181 -9.04 -6.62 7.30
C PRO A 181 -10.29 -6.84 6.42
N PHE A 182 -11.32 -6.03 6.61
CA PHE A 182 -12.54 -6.05 5.79
C PHE A 182 -12.44 -5.07 4.64
N ASN A 183 -12.82 -5.50 3.43
CA ASN A 183 -12.99 -4.61 2.29
C ASN A 183 -14.27 -3.78 2.52
N PRO A 184 -14.20 -2.45 2.68
CA PRO A 184 -15.39 -1.61 2.84
C PRO A 184 -16.26 -1.49 1.59
N ARG A 185 -15.82 -1.92 0.40
CA ARG A 185 -16.57 -1.81 -0.86
C ARG A 185 -17.70 -2.82 -0.96
N GLY A 186 -18.73 -2.46 -1.74
CA GLY A 186 -19.90 -3.30 -1.96
C GLY A 186 -20.56 -3.70 -0.64
N ASP A 187 -20.76 -5.00 -0.46
CA ASP A 187 -21.36 -5.59 0.74
C ASP A 187 -20.49 -5.56 2.01
N GLY A 188 -19.21 -5.20 1.93
CA GLY A 188 -18.30 -5.25 3.08
C GLY A 188 -17.61 -6.61 3.29
N TYR A 189 -17.94 -7.63 2.48
CA TYR A 189 -17.50 -9.01 2.64
C TYR A 189 -16.66 -9.53 1.47
N GLN A 190 -16.22 -8.65 0.58
CA GLN A 190 -15.19 -9.01 -0.40
C GLN A 190 -13.81 -9.19 0.26
N ALA A 191 -12.93 -9.95 -0.39
CA ALA A 191 -11.53 -10.02 -0.03
C ALA A 191 -10.89 -8.63 -0.20
N PRO A 192 -10.01 -8.20 0.73
CA PRO A 192 -9.40 -6.88 0.66
C PRO A 192 -8.20 -6.81 -0.29
N GLY A 193 -7.82 -7.92 -0.92
CA GLY A 193 -6.53 -8.10 -1.59
C GLY A 193 -5.38 -8.24 -0.60
N GLY A 194 -4.18 -8.54 -1.10
CA GLY A 194 -3.00 -8.72 -0.26
C GLY A 194 -1.69 -8.54 -1.01
N SER A 195 -0.57 -8.41 -0.30
CA SER A 195 -0.43 -8.56 1.15
C SER A 195 -0.62 -7.29 1.97
N SER A 196 -0.71 -6.10 1.36
CA SER A 196 -0.92 -4.82 2.07
C SER A 196 -2.40 -4.57 2.38
N SER A 197 -3.10 -5.59 2.87
CA SER A 197 -4.57 -5.64 3.02
C SER A 197 -5.10 -4.49 3.88
N GLY A 198 -4.47 -4.22 5.03
CA GLY A 198 -4.91 -3.15 5.93
C GLY A 198 -4.62 -1.75 5.38
N SER A 199 -3.57 -1.59 4.57
CA SER A 199 -3.26 -0.30 3.95
C SER A 199 -4.31 0.08 2.91
N GLY A 200 -4.68 -0.86 2.02
CA GLY A 200 -5.75 -0.64 1.04
C GLY A 200 -7.11 -0.44 1.71
N ALA A 201 -7.52 -1.38 2.57
CA ALA A 201 -8.80 -1.31 3.27
C ALA A 201 -8.92 -0.04 4.14
N GLY A 202 -7.86 0.35 4.85
CA GLY A 202 -7.87 1.56 5.68
C GLY A 202 -8.11 2.82 4.86
N ILE A 203 -7.48 2.95 3.68
CA ILE A 203 -7.67 4.11 2.79
C ILE A 203 -9.08 4.14 2.22
N ALA A 204 -9.68 3.00 1.93
CA ALA A 204 -11.07 2.94 1.48
C ALA A 204 -12.10 3.07 2.63
N SER A 205 -11.71 2.91 3.90
CA SER A 205 -12.64 2.95 5.05
C SER A 205 -12.68 4.29 5.76
N TYR A 206 -11.54 4.98 5.87
CA TYR A 206 -11.39 6.07 6.85
C TYR A 206 -11.11 7.42 6.22
N GLU A 207 -12.08 8.32 6.27
CA GLU A 207 -11.91 9.69 5.74
C GLU A 207 -10.76 10.45 6.43
N TRP A 208 -10.52 10.14 7.70
CA TRP A 208 -9.45 10.75 8.48
C TRP A 208 -8.04 10.26 8.11
N LEU A 209 -7.91 9.16 7.34
CA LEU A 209 -6.65 8.62 6.86
C LEU A 209 -6.37 9.16 5.44
N ASP A 210 -5.21 9.80 5.26
CA ASP A 210 -4.86 10.46 4.00
C ASP A 210 -4.00 9.58 3.09
N LEU A 211 -3.05 8.85 3.70
CA LEU A 211 -2.09 7.99 3.02
C LEU A 211 -1.92 6.66 3.76
N ALA A 212 -1.55 5.61 3.05
CA ALA A 212 -1.04 4.39 3.68
C ALA A 212 0.14 3.84 2.89
N VAL A 213 1.10 3.25 3.57
CA VAL A 213 2.28 2.62 2.95
C VAL A 213 2.11 1.11 2.96
N GLY A 214 2.47 0.48 1.85
CA GLY A 214 2.56 -0.96 1.70
C GLY A 214 3.88 -1.39 1.08
N SER A 215 4.00 -2.68 0.79
CA SER A 215 5.08 -3.21 -0.03
C SER A 215 4.54 -4.02 -1.20
N ASP A 216 5.24 -3.98 -2.32
CA ASP A 216 4.88 -4.70 -3.54
C ASP A 216 6.07 -5.55 -3.99
N THR A 217 5.93 -6.87 -3.85
CA THR A 217 6.90 -7.87 -4.36
C THR A 217 6.35 -8.61 -5.57
N GLY A 218 5.02 -8.78 -5.64
CA GLY A 218 4.32 -9.46 -6.73
C GLY A 218 2.93 -8.88 -7.01
N GLY A 219 2.68 -7.61 -6.64
CA GLY A 219 1.34 -6.99 -6.71
C GLY A 219 0.76 -6.57 -5.36
N SER A 220 1.53 -6.67 -4.27
CA SER A 220 1.02 -6.50 -2.91
C SER A 220 0.58 -5.08 -2.52
N VAL A 221 0.83 -4.06 -3.36
CA VAL A 221 0.18 -2.75 -3.26
C VAL A 221 -0.93 -2.63 -4.30
N ARG A 222 -0.64 -3.05 -5.54
CA ARG A 222 -1.54 -2.90 -6.68
C ARG A 222 -2.83 -3.73 -6.56
N SER A 223 -2.76 -4.97 -6.07
CA SER A 223 -3.94 -5.82 -5.85
C SER A 223 -4.89 -5.25 -4.80
N PRO A 224 -4.44 -4.89 -3.57
CA PRO A 224 -5.31 -4.15 -2.66
C PRO A 224 -5.80 -2.82 -3.24
N ALA A 225 -5.00 -2.09 -4.01
CA ALA A 225 -5.45 -0.83 -4.59
C ALA A 225 -6.60 -1.03 -5.59
N ALA A 226 -6.48 -2.05 -6.45
CA ALA A 226 -7.48 -2.42 -7.44
C ALA A 226 -8.81 -2.81 -6.80
N LEU A 227 -8.78 -3.77 -5.86
CA LEU A 227 -9.99 -4.29 -5.21
C LEU A 227 -10.68 -3.28 -4.28
N GLN A 228 -9.94 -2.26 -3.83
CA GLN A 228 -10.47 -1.17 -2.99
C GLN A 228 -10.85 0.06 -3.82
N GLY A 229 -10.54 0.08 -5.11
CA GLY A 229 -10.79 1.22 -5.98
C GLY A 229 -10.06 2.48 -5.53
N VAL A 230 -8.78 2.36 -5.16
CA VAL A 230 -7.94 3.48 -4.71
C VAL A 230 -6.66 3.54 -5.55
N TYR A 231 -5.91 4.64 -5.44
CA TYR A 231 -4.61 4.77 -6.10
C TYR A 231 -3.58 3.98 -5.31
N GLY A 232 -2.76 3.18 -5.99
CA GLY A 232 -1.67 2.44 -5.35
C GLY A 232 -0.60 2.01 -6.34
N ASN A 233 0.67 2.19 -5.97
CA ASN A 233 1.77 1.98 -6.89
C ASN A 233 2.83 1.00 -6.40
N ARG A 234 3.47 0.36 -7.37
CA ARG A 234 4.81 -0.21 -7.26
C ARG A 234 5.78 0.80 -7.90
N PRO A 235 6.75 1.38 -7.18
CA PRO A 235 7.76 2.21 -7.80
C PRO A 235 8.82 1.37 -8.54
N SER A 236 9.72 2.03 -9.25
CA SER A 236 10.93 1.38 -9.76
C SER A 236 11.69 0.65 -8.64
N THR A 237 12.23 -0.53 -8.93
CA THR A 237 13.06 -1.25 -7.95
C THR A 237 14.28 -0.40 -7.59
N GLY A 238 14.43 -0.13 -6.28
CA GLY A 238 15.49 0.73 -5.73
C GLY A 238 15.10 2.21 -5.57
N ALA A 239 13.86 2.60 -5.84
CA ALA A 239 13.39 3.99 -5.69
C ALA A 239 13.52 4.54 -4.26
N ILE A 240 13.50 3.68 -3.24
CA ILE A 240 13.69 4.06 -1.84
C ILE A 240 14.29 2.90 -1.04
N SER A 241 15.04 3.20 0.03
CA SER A 241 15.64 2.18 0.89
C SER A 241 14.57 1.33 1.60
N LEU A 242 14.82 0.03 1.64
CA LEU A 242 14.05 -0.97 2.39
C LEU A 242 14.83 -1.51 3.60
N ASP A 243 15.84 -0.79 4.06
CA ASP A 243 16.51 -1.13 5.31
C ASP A 243 15.52 -1.09 6.47
N HIS A 244 15.62 -2.06 7.37
CA HIS A 244 14.68 -2.26 8.48
C HIS A 244 13.22 -2.49 8.03
N VAL A 245 13.03 -3.17 6.90
CA VAL A 245 11.75 -3.72 6.45
C VAL A 245 11.87 -5.24 6.38
N LEU A 246 10.87 -5.97 6.88
CA LEU A 246 10.88 -7.44 6.77
C LEU A 246 10.82 -7.86 5.30
N PRO A 247 11.78 -8.65 4.80
CA PRO A 247 11.89 -8.96 3.38
C PRO A 247 10.94 -10.08 2.95
N LEU A 248 10.57 -10.05 1.66
CA LEU A 248 10.06 -11.22 0.94
C LEU A 248 11.06 -11.63 -0.16
N SER A 249 11.45 -10.70 -1.02
CA SER A 249 12.49 -10.93 -2.02
C SER A 249 13.19 -9.63 -2.34
N SER A 250 14.40 -9.46 -1.81
CA SER A 250 15.20 -8.25 -1.96
C SER A 250 15.33 -7.73 -3.41
N PRO A 251 15.51 -8.58 -4.46
CA PRO A 251 15.56 -8.09 -5.84
C PRO A 251 14.22 -7.57 -6.39
N LEU A 252 13.09 -7.89 -5.74
CA LEU A 252 11.74 -7.59 -6.20
C LEU A 252 10.97 -6.64 -5.26
N ASP A 253 11.37 -6.53 -4.00
CA ASP A 253 10.64 -5.76 -2.98
C ASP A 253 10.69 -4.26 -3.30
N THR A 254 9.55 -3.59 -3.11
CA THR A 254 9.41 -2.14 -3.25
C THR A 254 8.45 -1.60 -2.18
N ALA A 255 8.56 -0.31 -1.82
CA ALA A 255 7.62 0.36 -0.92
C ALA A 255 6.66 1.27 -1.71
N GLY A 256 5.37 0.95 -1.68
CA GLY A 256 4.33 1.68 -2.41
C GLY A 256 3.44 2.51 -1.49
N VAL A 257 2.73 3.49 -2.07
CA VAL A 257 1.79 4.34 -1.33
C VAL A 257 0.37 4.22 -1.89
N PHE A 258 -0.59 4.24 -0.98
CA PHE A 258 -2.02 4.29 -1.25
C PHE A 258 -2.57 5.69 -0.97
N ALA A 259 -3.47 6.16 -1.83
CA ALA A 259 -4.23 7.40 -1.59
C ALA A 259 -5.58 7.36 -2.32
N ARG A 260 -6.48 8.30 -1.97
CA ARG A 260 -7.79 8.45 -2.65
C ARG A 260 -7.82 9.51 -3.75
N HIS A 261 -6.85 10.44 -3.77
CA HIS A 261 -6.85 11.59 -4.66
C HIS A 261 -5.63 11.55 -5.59
N PRO A 262 -5.79 11.71 -6.92
CA PRO A 262 -4.69 11.58 -7.89
C PRO A 262 -3.56 12.57 -7.63
N GLY A 263 -3.88 13.85 -7.43
CA GLY A 263 -2.90 14.88 -7.09
C GLY A 263 -2.18 14.67 -5.74
N LEU A 264 -2.84 14.10 -4.72
CA LEU A 264 -2.19 13.78 -3.45
C LEU A 264 -1.24 12.59 -3.60
N TRP A 265 -1.68 11.55 -4.32
CA TRP A 265 -0.83 10.41 -4.69
C TRP A 265 0.42 10.89 -5.43
N ALA A 266 0.26 11.68 -6.49
CA ALA A 266 1.36 12.18 -7.30
C ALA A 266 2.35 13.02 -6.49
N ARG A 267 1.85 13.97 -5.68
CA ARG A 267 2.68 14.77 -4.76
C ARG A 267 3.48 13.90 -3.80
N THR A 268 2.88 12.82 -3.31
CA THR A 268 3.54 11.91 -2.38
C THR A 268 4.64 11.14 -3.08
N VAL A 269 4.39 10.57 -4.26
CA VAL A 269 5.39 9.89 -5.09
C VAL A 269 6.60 10.80 -5.38
N GLN A 270 6.33 12.04 -5.80
CA GLN A 270 7.37 13.01 -6.16
C GLN A 270 8.22 13.49 -4.97
N SER A 271 7.64 13.52 -3.78
CA SER A 271 8.32 13.96 -2.56
C SER A 271 9.03 12.80 -1.87
N TRP A 272 8.38 11.65 -1.82
CA TRP A 272 8.82 10.49 -1.06
C TRP A 272 9.94 9.73 -1.76
N TYR A 273 9.86 9.51 -3.08
CA TYR A 273 10.93 8.83 -3.80
C TYR A 273 11.99 9.84 -4.28
N PRO A 274 13.22 9.78 -3.74
CA PRO A 274 14.30 10.68 -4.13
C PRO A 274 14.91 10.28 -5.48
N ASN A 275 15.76 11.17 -6.02
CA ASN A 275 16.72 10.85 -7.10
C ASN A 275 16.11 10.49 -8.46
N PHE A 276 14.98 11.09 -8.83
CA PHE A 276 14.44 11.02 -10.18
C PHE A 276 14.65 12.35 -10.93
N GLU A 277 14.94 12.25 -12.23
CA GLU A 277 15.09 13.41 -13.10
C GLU A 277 13.74 14.11 -13.34
N ARG A 278 13.80 15.43 -13.58
CA ARG A 278 12.61 16.28 -13.74
C ARG A 278 12.56 17.04 -15.06
N ASN A 279 13.48 16.78 -15.97
CA ASN A 279 13.65 17.57 -17.20
C ASN A 279 13.13 16.85 -18.45
N TYR A 280 11.92 16.30 -18.36
CA TYR A 280 11.23 15.71 -19.51
C TYR A 280 10.25 16.73 -20.11
N THR A 281 10.14 16.75 -21.44
CA THR A 281 9.38 17.76 -22.18
C THR A 281 8.01 17.28 -22.66
N SER A 282 7.72 15.97 -22.56
CA SER A 282 6.46 15.38 -23.03
C SER A 282 6.07 14.13 -22.24
N PHE A 283 4.82 13.69 -22.41
CA PHE A 283 4.39 12.34 -22.03
C PHE A 283 4.70 11.32 -23.14
N PRO A 284 4.61 10.01 -22.86
CA PRO A 284 4.90 8.96 -23.84
C PRO A 284 4.14 9.13 -25.15
N GLN A 285 4.82 8.82 -26.27
CA GLN A 285 4.27 8.96 -27.63
C GLN A 285 3.66 7.66 -28.18
N ARG A 286 3.56 6.62 -27.35
CA ARG A 286 2.92 5.35 -27.70
C ARG A 286 2.01 4.91 -26.56
N LEU A 287 0.75 4.62 -26.89
CA LEU A 287 -0.22 4.03 -25.97
C LEU A 287 -0.38 2.54 -26.31
N LEU A 288 0.06 1.68 -25.40
CA LEU A 288 0.02 0.23 -25.57
C LEU A 288 -0.99 -0.37 -24.61
N LEU A 289 -1.94 -1.14 -25.15
CA LEU A 289 -2.90 -1.92 -24.36
C LEU A 289 -2.36 -3.35 -24.31
N ALA A 290 -1.90 -3.77 -23.14
CA ALA A 290 -1.29 -5.07 -22.95
C ALA A 290 -2.35 -6.16 -22.76
N ASP A 291 -2.07 -7.30 -23.40
CA ASP A 291 -2.74 -8.58 -23.25
C ASP A 291 -4.25 -8.54 -23.61
N ASP A 292 -5.03 -9.53 -23.18
CA ASP A 292 -6.36 -9.82 -23.72
C ASP A 292 -7.50 -9.13 -22.94
N GLY A 293 -8.72 -9.14 -23.51
CA GLY A 293 -9.97 -8.67 -22.88
C GLY A 293 -10.35 -7.20 -23.16
N TRP A 294 -9.51 -6.47 -23.89
CA TRP A 294 -9.83 -5.14 -24.43
C TRP A 294 -10.94 -5.16 -25.49
N ASP A 295 -11.26 -6.33 -26.04
CA ASP A 295 -12.38 -6.58 -26.96
C ASP A 295 -13.72 -6.81 -26.22
N GLY A 296 -13.70 -6.85 -24.89
CA GLY A 296 -14.87 -7.11 -24.06
C GLY A 296 -15.14 -8.59 -23.80
N ALA A 297 -14.33 -9.50 -24.37
CA ALA A 297 -14.47 -10.92 -24.08
C ALA A 297 -14.13 -11.20 -22.61
N GLY A 298 -15.01 -11.92 -21.92
CA GLY A 298 -14.82 -12.30 -20.52
C GLY A 298 -15.14 -11.20 -19.50
N ILE A 299 -15.54 -10.00 -19.91
CA ILE A 299 -15.88 -8.90 -18.99
C ILE A 299 -17.30 -8.37 -19.24
N GLY A 300 -17.93 -7.85 -18.18
CA GLY A 300 -19.28 -7.27 -18.27
C GLY A 300 -19.34 -5.99 -19.11
N PRO A 301 -20.48 -5.67 -19.75
CA PRO A 301 -20.61 -4.52 -20.65
C PRO A 301 -20.36 -3.17 -19.96
N HIS A 302 -20.72 -3.04 -18.68
CA HIS A 302 -20.45 -1.83 -17.89
C HIS A 302 -18.95 -1.62 -17.66
N ALA A 303 -18.22 -2.68 -17.31
CA ALA A 303 -16.77 -2.62 -17.14
C ALA A 303 -16.08 -2.31 -18.47
N HIS A 304 -16.47 -2.99 -19.55
CA HIS A 304 -15.95 -2.73 -20.89
C HIS A 304 -16.20 -1.28 -21.34
N HIS A 305 -17.36 -0.71 -21.04
CA HIS A 305 -17.65 0.70 -21.34
C HIS A 305 -16.74 1.66 -20.55
N LEU A 306 -16.51 1.42 -19.26
CA LEU A 306 -15.58 2.24 -18.45
C LEU A 306 -14.15 2.17 -19.01
N LEU A 307 -13.68 0.97 -19.35
CA LEU A 307 -12.35 0.74 -19.92
C LEU A 307 -12.17 1.44 -21.27
N THR A 308 -13.10 1.22 -22.20
CA THR A 308 -13.03 1.81 -23.55
C THR A 308 -13.17 3.34 -23.53
N ARG A 309 -14.01 3.88 -22.64
CA ARG A 309 -14.11 5.32 -22.40
C ARG A 309 -12.78 5.89 -21.91
N PHE A 310 -12.18 5.27 -20.89
CA PHE A 310 -10.90 5.72 -20.34
C PHE A 310 -9.79 5.70 -21.39
N VAL A 311 -9.68 4.62 -22.17
CA VAL A 311 -8.70 4.53 -23.25
C VAL A 311 -8.93 5.62 -24.30
N GLY A 312 -10.18 5.90 -24.69
CA GLY A 312 -10.47 7.01 -25.61
C GLY A 312 -10.05 8.37 -25.06
N GLN A 313 -10.24 8.60 -23.75
CA GLN A 313 -9.77 9.82 -23.09
C GLN A 313 -8.24 9.89 -23.03
N LEU A 314 -7.54 8.76 -22.86
CA LEU A 314 -6.08 8.71 -22.93
C LEU A 314 -5.56 9.04 -24.33
N GLU A 315 -6.17 8.49 -25.39
CA GLU A 315 -5.78 8.81 -26.76
C GLU A 315 -5.94 10.29 -27.07
N GLU A 316 -7.05 10.91 -26.64
CA GLU A 316 -7.29 12.33 -26.81
C GLU A 316 -6.28 13.17 -26.01
N PHE A 317 -6.03 12.80 -24.76
CA PHE A 317 -5.11 13.50 -23.87
C PHE A 317 -3.66 13.44 -24.37
N LEU A 318 -3.18 12.24 -24.72
CA LEU A 318 -1.81 12.02 -25.19
C LEU A 318 -1.63 12.36 -26.68
N ARG A 319 -2.72 12.46 -27.44
CA ARG A 319 -2.74 12.64 -28.90
C ARG A 319 -2.05 11.51 -29.66
N VAL A 320 -2.22 10.28 -29.17
CA VAL A 320 -1.62 9.08 -29.76
C VAL A 320 -2.68 7.98 -29.86
N PRO A 321 -2.72 7.19 -30.95
CA PRO A 321 -3.63 6.06 -31.04
C PRO A 321 -3.16 4.90 -30.16
N ARG A 322 -4.11 4.12 -29.66
CA ARG A 322 -3.87 2.86 -28.94
C ARG A 322 -3.33 1.79 -29.88
N THR A 323 -2.47 0.92 -29.37
CA THR A 323 -2.02 -0.31 -30.04
C THR A 323 -2.19 -1.49 -29.09
N LEU A 324 -2.89 -2.55 -29.53
CA LEU A 324 -2.97 -3.80 -28.79
C LEU A 324 -1.64 -4.54 -28.91
N VAL A 325 -1.09 -4.99 -27.78
CA VAL A 325 0.18 -5.74 -27.73
C VAL A 325 0.02 -6.97 -26.85
N ASN A 326 0.67 -8.06 -27.23
CA ASN A 326 0.71 -9.28 -26.43
C ASN A 326 2.16 -9.53 -25.97
N ILE A 327 2.37 -9.52 -24.65
CA ILE A 327 3.72 -9.57 -24.08
C ILE A 327 4.40 -10.90 -24.39
N GLN A 328 3.66 -12.01 -24.28
CA GLN A 328 4.16 -13.34 -24.56
C GLN A 328 4.49 -13.55 -26.05
N GLN A 329 3.67 -13.02 -26.95
CA GLN A 329 3.94 -13.08 -28.39
C GLN A 329 5.19 -12.28 -28.75
N ARG A 330 5.33 -11.05 -28.22
CA ARG A 330 6.53 -10.24 -28.45
C ARG A 330 7.79 -10.94 -27.98
N TRP A 331 7.73 -11.60 -26.81
CA TRP A 331 8.85 -12.40 -26.30
C TRP A 331 9.25 -13.50 -27.29
N ARG A 332 8.28 -14.29 -27.76
CA ARG A 332 8.50 -15.36 -28.75
C ARG A 332 9.10 -14.83 -30.06
N ASP A 333 8.56 -13.72 -30.58
CA ASP A 333 9.04 -13.12 -31.84
C ASP A 333 10.50 -12.64 -31.74
N THR A 334 10.93 -12.23 -30.55
CA THR A 334 12.29 -11.72 -30.30
C THR A 334 13.31 -12.77 -29.84
N HIS A 335 12.88 -14.02 -29.62
CA HIS A 335 13.75 -15.12 -29.21
C HIS A 335 13.69 -16.24 -30.26
N ALA A 336 14.79 -16.44 -30.99
CA ALA A 336 14.83 -17.36 -32.15
C ALA A 336 14.53 -18.84 -31.81
N SER A 337 14.59 -19.23 -30.54
CA SER A 337 14.13 -20.51 -29.96
C SER A 337 14.12 -20.36 -28.44
N PRO A 338 13.04 -19.86 -27.81
CA PRO A 338 13.03 -19.66 -26.37
C PRO A 338 13.07 -21.04 -25.70
N PRO A 339 13.98 -21.29 -24.74
CA PRO A 339 14.06 -22.59 -24.06
C PRO A 339 12.84 -22.86 -23.18
N LEU A 340 12.07 -21.83 -22.81
CA LEU A 340 10.83 -21.87 -22.03
C LEU A 340 9.85 -20.81 -22.53
N GLU A 341 8.54 -21.09 -22.45
CA GLU A 341 7.51 -20.06 -22.61
C GLU A 341 7.68 -18.97 -21.54
N LEU A 342 7.35 -17.72 -21.88
CA LEU A 342 7.59 -16.57 -20.99
C LEU A 342 6.95 -16.77 -19.61
N ASN A 343 5.70 -17.22 -19.59
CA ASN A 343 4.99 -17.43 -18.32
C ASN A 343 5.67 -18.48 -17.46
N ASP A 344 6.16 -19.58 -18.04
CA ASP A 344 6.88 -20.61 -17.29
C ASP A 344 8.18 -20.06 -16.70
N LEU A 345 8.94 -19.31 -17.51
CA LEU A 345 10.16 -18.64 -17.07
C LEU A 345 9.90 -17.71 -15.88
N LEU A 346 8.88 -16.84 -15.98
CA LEU A 346 8.58 -15.85 -14.94
C LEU A 346 7.95 -16.49 -13.70
N ASN A 347 7.11 -17.51 -13.88
CA ASN A 347 6.50 -18.30 -12.80
C ASN A 347 7.55 -18.91 -11.88
N GLU A 348 8.45 -19.70 -12.48
CA GLU A 348 9.49 -20.39 -11.73
C GLU A 348 10.45 -19.39 -11.11
N THR A 349 10.82 -18.34 -11.85
CA THR A 349 11.70 -17.28 -11.35
C THR A 349 11.10 -16.59 -10.12
N TYR A 350 9.84 -16.16 -10.17
CA TYR A 350 9.17 -15.52 -9.02
C TYR A 350 9.07 -16.46 -7.82
N ALA A 351 8.68 -17.71 -8.07
CA ALA A 351 8.51 -18.71 -7.04
C ALA A 351 9.80 -18.99 -6.28
N ILE A 352 10.90 -19.19 -7.01
CA ILE A 352 12.22 -19.43 -6.41
C ILE A 352 12.71 -18.19 -5.66
N LEU A 353 12.66 -17.00 -6.28
CA LEU A 353 13.17 -15.77 -5.66
C LEU A 353 12.49 -15.49 -4.32
N THR A 354 11.15 -15.58 -4.27
CA THR A 354 10.40 -15.29 -3.05
C THR A 354 10.50 -16.38 -1.99
N ALA A 355 10.59 -17.65 -2.39
CA ALA A 355 10.70 -18.76 -1.45
C ALA A 355 12.10 -18.82 -0.79
N VAL A 356 13.16 -18.73 -1.60
CA VAL A 356 14.54 -18.95 -1.13
C VAL A 356 15.07 -17.72 -0.40
N ASP A 357 14.90 -16.50 -0.93
CA ASP A 357 15.44 -15.29 -0.30
C ASP A 357 14.75 -15.03 1.06
N GLN A 358 13.42 -15.15 1.14
CA GLN A 358 12.71 -15.00 2.41
C GLN A 358 13.12 -16.07 3.41
N TYR A 359 13.27 -17.33 3.00
CA TYR A 359 13.70 -18.37 3.92
C TYR A 359 15.08 -18.03 4.52
N ASN A 360 16.03 -17.62 3.69
CA ASN A 360 17.38 -17.31 4.12
C ASN A 360 17.45 -16.05 5.00
N ARG A 361 16.71 -14.99 4.64
CA ARG A 361 16.79 -13.69 5.31
C ARG A 361 15.86 -13.53 6.50
N LEU A 362 14.77 -14.29 6.55
CA LEU A 362 13.72 -14.15 7.57
C LEU A 362 13.51 -15.46 8.34
N ALA A 363 13.18 -16.56 7.66
CA ALA A 363 12.75 -17.79 8.36
C ALA A 363 13.90 -18.45 9.14
N LYS A 364 15.08 -18.58 8.52
CA LYS A 364 16.26 -19.18 9.13
C LYS A 364 16.71 -18.45 10.41
N PRO A 365 16.90 -17.11 10.43
CA PRO A 365 17.21 -16.41 11.67
C PRO A 365 16.07 -16.47 12.69
N LEU A 366 14.81 -16.32 12.27
CA LEU A 366 13.64 -16.45 13.15
C LEU A 366 13.62 -17.81 13.88
N PHE A 367 13.86 -18.90 13.16
CA PHE A 367 13.87 -20.25 13.76
C PHE A 367 15.04 -20.44 14.73
N ALA A 368 16.22 -19.91 14.41
CA ALA A 368 17.38 -19.97 15.30
C ALA A 368 17.14 -19.19 16.60
N ASP A 369 16.67 -17.95 16.48
CA ASP A 369 16.40 -17.06 17.62
C ASP A 369 15.28 -17.63 18.50
N TYR A 370 14.20 -18.13 17.90
CA TYR A 370 13.11 -18.74 18.64
C TYR A 370 13.56 -20.02 19.38
N ALA A 371 14.32 -20.90 18.71
CA ALA A 371 14.82 -22.13 19.31
C ALA A 371 15.73 -21.87 20.52
N ALA A 372 16.53 -20.78 20.48
CA ALA A 372 17.47 -20.42 21.53
C ALA A 372 16.79 -20.12 22.88
N ILE A 373 15.56 -19.61 22.88
CA ILE A 373 14.83 -19.24 24.10
C ILE A 373 13.60 -20.12 24.39
N HIS A 374 13.26 -21.04 23.48
CA HIS A 374 12.12 -21.96 23.60
C HIS A 374 12.53 -23.44 23.60
N ASP A 375 13.75 -23.75 24.07
CA ASP A 375 14.24 -25.12 24.28
C ASP A 375 14.14 -25.94 22.97
N GLY A 376 14.71 -25.39 21.90
CA GLY A 376 14.83 -26.04 20.59
C GLY A 376 13.54 -26.09 19.76
N ARG A 377 12.41 -25.57 20.26
CA ARG A 377 11.12 -25.58 19.54
C ARG A 377 11.12 -24.66 18.33
N ARG A 378 10.20 -24.90 17.40
CA ARG A 378 9.91 -24.00 16.28
C ARG A 378 8.67 -23.15 16.56
N PRO A 379 8.61 -21.91 16.05
CA PRO A 379 7.40 -21.11 16.10
C PRO A 379 6.33 -21.66 15.15
N PHE A 380 5.07 -21.35 15.42
CA PHE A 380 4.00 -21.52 14.44
C PHE A 380 4.20 -20.55 13.28
N ILE A 381 3.92 -21.03 12.07
CA ILE A 381 3.94 -20.30 10.80
C ILE A 381 2.73 -20.75 10.00
N ASN A 382 2.02 -19.79 9.38
CA ASN A 382 0.88 -20.05 8.51
C ASN A 382 1.25 -21.07 7.41
N PRO A 383 0.28 -21.90 6.96
CA PRO A 383 0.53 -22.90 5.93
C PRO A 383 1.18 -22.35 4.65
N GLY A 384 0.73 -21.19 4.16
CA GLY A 384 1.25 -20.52 2.97
C GLY A 384 2.76 -20.28 3.01
N PRO A 385 3.28 -19.39 3.89
CA PRO A 385 4.72 -19.15 4.00
C PRO A 385 5.52 -20.41 4.34
N ARG A 386 5.02 -21.27 5.25
CA ARG A 386 5.72 -22.50 5.62
C ARG A 386 5.90 -23.44 4.43
N TYR A 387 4.87 -23.63 3.60
CA TYR A 387 4.95 -24.49 2.43
C TYR A 387 5.89 -23.90 1.37
N ARG A 388 5.77 -22.60 1.07
CA ARG A 388 6.61 -21.95 0.06
C ARG A 388 8.09 -22.03 0.39
N TRP A 389 8.45 -21.79 1.66
CA TRP A 389 9.85 -21.93 2.09
C TRP A 389 10.35 -23.36 1.90
N GLN A 390 9.58 -24.36 2.33
CA GLN A 390 9.94 -25.76 2.14
C GLN A 390 10.11 -26.10 0.65
N TRP A 391 9.15 -25.71 -0.18
CA TRP A 391 9.19 -25.89 -1.62
C TRP A 391 10.46 -25.28 -2.21
N GLY A 392 10.83 -24.04 -1.88
CA GLY A 392 12.04 -23.40 -2.41
C GLY A 392 13.32 -24.12 -2.01
N GLN A 393 13.38 -24.67 -0.79
CA GLN A 393 14.54 -25.49 -0.37
C GLN A 393 14.61 -26.81 -1.13
N ASP A 394 13.47 -27.47 -1.36
CA ASP A 394 13.39 -28.72 -2.11
C ASP A 394 13.66 -28.55 -3.61
N HIS A 395 13.47 -27.34 -4.15
CA HIS A 395 13.64 -27.01 -5.57
C HIS A 395 14.96 -26.31 -5.87
N GLY A 396 16.05 -26.78 -5.24
CA GLY A 396 17.42 -26.37 -5.56
C GLY A 396 17.96 -25.18 -4.76
N GLY A 397 17.18 -24.60 -3.85
CA GLY A 397 17.63 -23.63 -2.86
C GLY A 397 18.49 -22.51 -3.45
N ASP A 398 19.65 -22.25 -2.85
CA ASP A 398 20.56 -21.17 -3.27
C ASP A 398 21.04 -21.30 -4.72
N ALA A 399 21.25 -22.52 -5.22
CA ALA A 399 21.69 -22.73 -6.61
C ALA A 399 20.59 -22.34 -7.61
N ALA A 400 19.35 -22.66 -7.31
CA ALA A 400 18.18 -22.27 -8.10
C ALA A 400 17.93 -20.75 -8.01
N TYR A 401 18.16 -20.16 -6.83
CA TYR A 401 18.07 -18.70 -6.63
C TYR A 401 19.01 -17.92 -7.56
N GLU A 402 20.25 -18.37 -7.74
CA GLU A 402 21.20 -17.75 -8.68
C GLU A 402 20.74 -17.86 -10.14
N VAL A 403 20.06 -18.94 -10.52
CA VAL A 403 19.45 -19.08 -11.86
C VAL A 403 18.28 -18.09 -12.00
N ALA A 404 17.43 -18.00 -10.99
CA ALA A 404 16.27 -17.12 -11.00
C ALA A 404 16.68 -15.63 -11.09
N LEU A 405 17.76 -15.22 -10.41
CA LEU A 405 18.34 -13.87 -10.55
C LEU A 405 18.78 -13.57 -11.98
N ARG A 406 19.42 -14.55 -12.66
CA ARG A 406 19.79 -14.41 -14.07
C ARG A 406 18.56 -14.32 -14.98
N ASN A 407 17.56 -15.16 -14.76
CA ASN A 407 16.33 -15.14 -15.56
C ASN A 407 15.56 -13.81 -15.43
N MET A 408 15.46 -13.27 -14.20
CA MET A 408 14.90 -11.94 -13.96
C MET A 408 15.68 -10.86 -14.72
N THR A 409 17.01 -10.95 -14.73
CA THR A 409 17.89 -10.00 -15.43
C THR A 409 17.67 -10.08 -16.95
N ILE A 410 17.60 -11.28 -17.52
CA ILE A 410 17.31 -11.49 -18.95
C ILE A 410 15.96 -10.86 -19.32
N PHE A 411 14.91 -11.08 -18.52
CA PHE A 411 13.61 -10.46 -18.76
C PHE A 411 13.67 -8.94 -18.70
N ARG A 412 14.35 -8.39 -17.68
CA ARG A 412 14.49 -6.94 -17.51
C ARG A 412 15.21 -6.30 -18.69
N GLU A 413 16.35 -6.86 -19.10
CA GLU A 413 17.12 -6.36 -20.23
C GLU A 413 16.29 -6.42 -21.53
N TRP A 414 15.56 -7.51 -21.75
CA TRP A 414 14.63 -7.60 -22.87
C TRP A 414 13.55 -6.52 -22.81
N TRP A 415 12.91 -6.33 -21.65
CA TRP A 415 11.84 -5.34 -21.44
C TRP A 415 12.32 -3.92 -21.74
N GLU A 416 13.51 -3.55 -21.26
CA GLU A 416 14.11 -2.22 -21.41
C GLU A 416 14.68 -1.95 -22.81
N THR A 417 14.90 -2.98 -23.63
CA THR A 417 15.56 -2.81 -24.95
C THR A 417 14.65 -3.02 -26.14
N ILE A 418 13.97 -4.17 -26.25
CA ILE A 418 13.17 -4.55 -27.43
C ILE A 418 11.74 -4.95 -27.07
N GLY A 419 11.44 -5.05 -25.78
CA GLY A 419 10.10 -5.18 -25.21
C GLY A 419 9.35 -3.85 -25.19
N PHE A 420 8.77 -3.49 -24.05
CA PHE A 420 7.83 -2.36 -23.94
C PHE A 420 8.20 -1.30 -22.88
N GLY A 421 9.35 -1.43 -22.21
CA GLY A 421 9.81 -0.50 -21.17
C GLY A 421 11.00 0.34 -21.59
N ARG A 422 11.10 0.71 -22.87
CA ARG A 422 12.23 1.48 -23.40
C ARG A 422 12.21 2.91 -22.88
N PHE A 423 13.39 3.39 -22.49
CA PHE A 423 13.61 4.79 -22.15
C PHE A 423 13.52 5.70 -23.38
N ASP A 424 13.03 6.92 -23.18
CA ASP A 424 12.99 7.99 -24.17
C ASP A 424 13.48 9.31 -23.56
N GLU A 425 14.36 10.03 -24.25
CA GLU A 425 14.98 11.25 -23.72
C GLU A 425 13.98 12.40 -23.50
N ALA A 426 12.91 12.47 -24.30
CA ALA A 426 11.94 13.55 -24.23
C ALA A 426 10.83 13.26 -23.21
N SER A 427 10.44 11.99 -23.04
CA SER A 427 9.27 11.58 -22.26
C SER A 427 9.56 10.61 -21.12
N CYS A 428 10.82 10.31 -20.87
CA CYS A 428 11.32 9.26 -19.98
C CYS A 428 10.98 7.84 -20.44
N SER A 429 9.78 7.60 -20.97
CA SER A 429 9.31 6.30 -21.43
C SER A 429 8.75 6.41 -22.84
N GLU A 430 9.23 5.57 -23.76
CA GLU A 430 8.74 5.54 -25.13
C GLU A 430 7.22 5.26 -25.19
N SER A 431 6.76 4.38 -24.29
CA SER A 431 5.35 3.95 -24.19
C SER A 431 4.76 4.14 -22.81
N LEU A 432 3.45 4.37 -22.79
CA LEU A 432 2.58 4.09 -21.66
C LEU A 432 1.93 2.73 -21.92
N VAL A 433 2.23 1.75 -21.07
CA VAL A 433 1.60 0.43 -21.11
C VAL A 433 0.41 0.44 -20.15
N VAL A 434 -0.77 0.05 -20.64
CA VAL A 434 -1.99 -0.05 -19.86
C VAL A 434 -2.44 -1.49 -19.83
N SER A 435 -2.66 -2.02 -18.62
CA SER A 435 -3.23 -3.34 -18.40
C SER A 435 -4.51 -3.23 -17.57
N MET A 436 -5.44 -4.15 -17.79
CA MET A 436 -6.62 -4.26 -16.93
C MET A 436 -6.21 -4.93 -15.62
N PHE A 437 -6.68 -4.40 -14.50
CA PHE A 437 -6.34 -4.97 -13.19
C PHE A 437 -7.57 -5.53 -12.46
N SER A 438 -8.70 -4.83 -12.55
CA SER A 438 -9.98 -5.33 -12.05
C SER A 438 -11.12 -4.87 -12.94
N SER A 439 -12.01 -5.80 -13.28
CA SER A 439 -13.24 -5.59 -14.05
C SER A 439 -14.49 -5.65 -13.17
N GLY A 440 -14.33 -5.63 -11.84
CA GLY A 440 -15.43 -5.72 -10.86
C GLY A 440 -15.88 -7.15 -10.55
N GLU A 441 -14.93 -8.10 -10.54
CA GLU A 441 -15.17 -9.49 -10.15
C GLU A 441 -15.40 -9.64 -8.65
N VAL A 442 -16.29 -10.56 -8.26
CA VAL A 442 -16.55 -10.90 -6.86
C VAL A 442 -15.49 -11.88 -6.35
N ASP A 443 -15.07 -11.68 -5.10
CA ASP A 443 -14.14 -12.55 -4.38
C ASP A 443 -14.56 -12.52 -2.90
N TYR A 444 -15.48 -13.40 -2.51
CA TYR A 444 -16.07 -13.35 -1.17
C TYR A 444 -15.14 -13.92 -0.11
N ARG A 445 -15.05 -13.23 1.03
CA ARG A 445 -14.17 -13.62 2.15
C ARG A 445 -14.57 -14.90 2.88
N ASP A 446 -15.79 -15.37 2.67
CA ASP A 446 -16.37 -16.58 3.27
C ASP A 446 -16.33 -17.79 2.32
N GLU A 447 -15.78 -17.63 1.12
CA GLU A 447 -15.46 -18.76 0.25
C GLU A 447 -14.23 -19.52 0.77
N TYR A 448 -14.40 -20.83 0.94
CA TYR A 448 -13.32 -21.72 1.30
C TYR A 448 -12.63 -22.24 0.05
N TYR A 449 -11.42 -21.74 -0.20
CA TYR A 449 -10.54 -22.27 -1.25
C TYR A 449 -9.83 -23.54 -0.77
N GLU A 450 -9.38 -24.38 -1.70
CA GLU A 450 -8.43 -25.44 -1.37
C GLU A 450 -7.19 -24.84 -0.72
N SER A 451 -6.61 -25.55 0.26
CA SER A 451 -5.47 -25.06 1.02
C SER A 451 -4.35 -24.57 0.10
N THR A 452 -3.79 -23.40 0.41
CA THR A 452 -2.74 -22.67 -0.35
C THR A 452 -1.35 -23.33 -0.36
N VAL A 453 -1.30 -24.67 -0.29
CA VAL A 453 -0.10 -25.53 -0.43
C VAL A 453 0.34 -25.59 -1.89
N GLN A 454 0.43 -24.43 -2.54
CA GLN A 454 0.90 -24.28 -3.91
C GLN A 454 2.08 -23.30 -3.90
N PRO A 455 3.13 -23.55 -4.69
CA PRO A 455 4.16 -22.53 -4.90
C PRO A 455 3.48 -21.29 -5.49
N PRO A 456 4.05 -20.08 -5.37
CA PRO A 456 3.46 -18.90 -6.00
C PRO A 456 3.71 -18.89 -7.51
N VAL A 457 3.40 -20.00 -8.17
CA VAL A 457 3.24 -20.14 -9.61
C VAL A 457 1.85 -19.60 -9.98
N GLY A 458 1.68 -19.14 -11.21
CA GLY A 458 0.47 -18.41 -11.65
C GLY A 458 0.69 -16.92 -11.92
N TRP A 459 1.95 -16.50 -12.03
CA TRP A 459 2.38 -15.26 -12.64
C TRP A 459 1.75 -15.04 -14.03
N SER A 460 1.08 -13.91 -14.20
CA SER A 460 0.65 -13.41 -15.50
C SER A 460 1.54 -12.26 -15.97
N THR A 461 1.54 -12.01 -17.28
CA THR A 461 2.22 -10.85 -17.86
C THR A 461 1.66 -9.51 -17.37
N ASP A 462 0.47 -9.49 -16.77
CA ASP A 462 -0.10 -8.30 -16.10
C ASP A 462 0.79 -7.77 -14.96
N TYR A 463 1.66 -8.62 -14.40
CA TYR A 463 2.60 -8.24 -13.35
C TYR A 463 4.02 -7.98 -13.86
N ALA A 464 4.23 -7.84 -15.18
CA ALA A 464 5.54 -7.65 -15.81
C ALA A 464 6.41 -6.56 -15.15
N SER A 465 5.81 -5.51 -14.60
CA SER A 465 6.48 -4.45 -13.84
C SER A 465 7.35 -4.94 -12.69
N VAL A 466 7.04 -6.09 -12.10
CA VAL A 466 7.87 -6.67 -11.03
C VAL A 466 9.22 -7.15 -11.53
N MET A 467 9.22 -7.97 -12.57
CA MET A 467 10.45 -8.53 -13.13
C MET A 467 11.25 -7.46 -13.87
N ALA A 468 10.55 -6.58 -14.58
CA ALA A 468 11.14 -5.38 -15.19
C ALA A 468 11.71 -4.40 -14.15
N GLY A 469 11.22 -4.44 -12.90
CA GLY A 469 11.57 -3.45 -11.89
C GLY A 469 11.11 -2.03 -12.24
N ALA A 470 10.03 -1.94 -13.02
CA ALA A 470 9.48 -0.71 -13.59
C ALA A 470 8.33 -0.15 -12.73
N PRO A 471 8.08 1.17 -12.78
CA PRO A 471 7.01 1.79 -12.02
C PRO A 471 5.65 1.48 -12.66
N GLU A 472 4.67 1.17 -11.80
CA GLU A 472 3.29 0.93 -12.19
C GLU A 472 2.34 1.44 -11.11
N VAL A 473 1.26 2.10 -11.53
CA VAL A 473 0.20 2.59 -10.65
C VAL A 473 -1.15 2.04 -11.07
N VAL A 474 -1.88 1.48 -10.11
CA VAL A 474 -3.30 1.18 -10.27
C VAL A 474 -4.11 2.45 -10.05
N VAL A 475 -5.03 2.73 -10.98
CA VAL A 475 -5.94 3.89 -10.93
C VAL A 475 -7.40 3.45 -11.03
N PRO A 476 -8.30 4.05 -10.23
CA PRO A 476 -9.73 3.79 -10.30
C PRO A 476 -10.38 4.47 -11.51
N LEU A 477 -11.23 3.73 -12.24
CA LEU A 477 -11.99 4.25 -13.39
C LEU A 477 -13.47 4.47 -13.09
N GLY A 478 -14.03 3.67 -12.20
CA GLY A 478 -15.47 3.60 -11.97
C GLY A 478 -15.82 2.44 -11.05
N GLU A 479 -17.11 2.18 -10.92
CA GLU A 479 -17.66 1.01 -10.23
C GLU A 479 -18.80 0.42 -11.06
N ILE A 480 -19.01 -0.89 -10.94
CA ILE A 480 -20.07 -1.60 -11.66
C ILE A 480 -21.02 -2.31 -10.69
N PRO A 481 -22.31 -2.43 -11.03
CA PRO A 481 -23.25 -3.16 -10.19
C PRO A 481 -22.99 -4.68 -10.26
N TYR A 482 -23.17 -5.35 -9.12
CA TYR A 482 -23.28 -6.81 -9.02
C TYR A 482 -24.41 -7.16 -8.04
N GLN A 483 -24.96 -8.37 -8.16
CA GLN A 483 -25.93 -8.87 -7.20
C GLN A 483 -25.18 -9.57 -6.07
N SER A 484 -25.20 -9.00 -4.87
CA SER A 484 -24.49 -9.57 -3.73
C SER A 484 -25.17 -10.83 -3.22
N ALA A 485 -24.39 -11.89 -3.03
CA ALA A 485 -24.82 -13.12 -2.36
C ALA A 485 -24.99 -12.93 -0.85
N ILE A 486 -24.43 -11.85 -0.28
CA ILE A 486 -24.45 -11.55 1.15
C ILE A 486 -25.63 -10.64 1.50
N THR A 487 -25.77 -9.50 0.83
CA THR A 487 -26.85 -8.54 1.12
C THR A 487 -28.13 -8.87 0.38
N LEU A 488 -28.08 -9.70 -0.66
CA LEU A 488 -29.20 -9.98 -1.58
C LEU A 488 -29.72 -8.70 -2.27
N HIS A 489 -28.86 -7.70 -2.41
CA HIS A 489 -29.11 -6.43 -3.07
C HIS A 489 -28.07 -6.15 -4.15
N GLU A 490 -28.37 -5.17 -5.00
CA GLU A 490 -27.39 -4.63 -5.93
C GLU A 490 -26.36 -3.81 -5.17
N GLU A 491 -25.10 -4.24 -5.26
CA GLU A 491 -23.92 -3.60 -4.68
C GLU A 491 -22.93 -3.25 -5.79
N TYR A 492 -21.83 -2.54 -5.48
CA TYR A 492 -20.93 -2.00 -6.49
C TYR A 492 -19.47 -2.33 -6.22
N LEU A 493 -18.75 -2.75 -7.27
CA LEU A 493 -17.33 -3.07 -7.20
C LEU A 493 -16.48 -2.21 -8.14
N PRO A 494 -15.23 -1.90 -7.73
CA PRO A 494 -14.33 -1.08 -8.53
C PRO A 494 -13.98 -1.68 -9.89
N VAL A 495 -13.80 -0.81 -10.88
CA VAL A 495 -13.09 -1.11 -12.13
C VAL A 495 -11.82 -0.29 -12.15
N THR A 496 -10.69 -0.96 -12.37
CA THR A 496 -9.36 -0.35 -12.27
C THR A 496 -8.42 -0.84 -13.35
N VAL A 497 -7.51 0.03 -13.76
CA VAL A 497 -6.41 -0.29 -14.70
C VAL A 497 -5.07 0.03 -14.06
N ALA A 498 -4.02 -0.62 -14.55
CA ALA A 498 -2.65 -0.28 -14.23
C ALA A 498 -2.01 0.52 -15.37
N LEU A 499 -1.25 1.55 -14.98
CA LEU A 499 -0.47 2.40 -15.87
C LEU A 499 1.01 2.18 -15.57
N GLN A 500 1.76 1.69 -16.56
CA GLN A 500 3.17 1.35 -16.44
C GLN A 500 4.02 2.18 -17.41
N MET A 501 5.19 2.63 -16.93
CA MET A 501 6.21 3.32 -17.72
C MET A 501 7.56 2.63 -17.58
N ALA A 502 8.56 3.07 -18.35
CA ALA A 502 9.93 2.61 -18.25
C ALA A 502 10.50 2.80 -16.84
N ARG A 503 11.43 1.90 -16.46
CA ARG A 503 12.13 1.98 -15.17
C ARG A 503 12.85 3.32 -15.07
N GLY A 504 12.71 3.99 -13.93
CA GLY A 504 13.22 5.36 -13.74
C GLY A 504 12.19 6.46 -13.97
N CYS A 505 10.98 6.17 -14.45
CA CYS A 505 10.00 7.18 -14.84
C CYS A 505 8.90 7.47 -13.81
N ASP A 506 9.14 7.13 -12.54
CA ASP A 506 8.18 7.27 -11.44
C ASP A 506 7.61 8.69 -11.32
N HIS A 507 8.44 9.72 -11.46
CA HIS A 507 7.99 11.11 -11.35
C HIS A 507 7.16 11.54 -12.58
N VAL A 508 7.49 11.06 -13.78
CA VAL A 508 6.70 11.35 -14.99
C VAL A 508 5.35 10.61 -14.94
N LEU A 509 5.33 9.40 -14.42
CA LEU A 509 4.09 8.66 -14.16
C LEU A 509 3.22 9.40 -13.13
N ALA A 510 3.83 9.99 -12.10
CA ALA A 510 3.15 10.85 -11.13
C ALA A 510 2.56 12.10 -11.79
N ASP A 511 3.33 12.79 -12.63
CA ASP A 511 2.88 13.96 -13.39
C ASP A 511 1.72 13.62 -14.33
N LEU A 512 1.78 12.47 -15.00
CA LEU A 512 0.71 11.98 -15.87
C LEU A 512 -0.60 11.80 -15.09
N VAL A 513 -0.58 11.06 -13.98
CA VAL A 513 -1.78 10.83 -13.16
C VAL A 513 -2.32 12.15 -12.58
N ALA A 514 -1.44 13.06 -12.15
CA ALA A 514 -1.86 14.39 -11.70
C ALA A 514 -2.58 15.15 -12.82
N ALA A 515 -2.01 15.19 -14.02
CA ALA A 515 -2.58 15.87 -15.17
C ALA A 515 -3.91 15.25 -15.64
N LEU A 516 -4.02 13.91 -15.62
CA LEU A 516 -5.28 13.20 -15.86
C LEU A 516 -6.34 13.55 -14.81
N GLY A 517 -5.92 13.73 -13.55
CA GLY A 517 -6.76 14.22 -12.46
C GLY A 517 -7.27 15.64 -12.68
N GLU A 518 -6.39 16.57 -13.09
CA GLU A 518 -6.74 17.95 -13.41
C GLU A 518 -7.70 18.07 -14.60
N LYS A 519 -7.63 17.13 -15.55
CA LYS A 519 -8.58 17.02 -16.67
C LYS A 519 -9.89 16.32 -16.32
N GLY A 520 -10.04 15.80 -15.09
CA GLY A 520 -11.21 15.05 -14.66
C GLY A 520 -11.37 13.68 -15.31
N ILE A 521 -10.30 13.17 -15.96
CA ILE A 521 -10.26 11.80 -16.50
C ILE A 521 -10.11 10.80 -15.35
N LEU A 522 -9.24 11.11 -14.39
CA LEU A 522 -9.13 10.39 -13.13
C LEU A 522 -9.75 11.23 -12.00
N GLN A 523 -10.43 10.58 -11.06
CA GLN A 523 -11.19 11.27 -10.02
C GLN A 523 -10.77 10.84 -8.62
N SER A 524 -11.07 11.69 -7.65
CA SER A 524 -10.94 11.30 -6.25
C SER A 524 -12.06 10.34 -5.87
N VAL A 525 -11.72 9.35 -5.05
CA VAL A 525 -12.68 8.35 -4.58
C VAL A 525 -13.07 8.60 -3.13
N GLY A 526 -14.31 8.26 -2.78
CA GLY A 526 -14.86 8.28 -1.44
C GLY A 526 -14.51 7.05 -0.62
N VAL A 527 -14.91 7.08 0.66
CA VAL A 527 -14.79 5.96 1.60
C VAL A 527 -16.11 5.19 1.72
N GLY A 528 -16.03 3.94 2.19
CA GLY A 528 -17.20 3.09 2.43
C GLY A 528 -17.62 2.27 1.21
N PRO A 529 -18.89 1.83 1.14
CA PRO A 529 -19.37 0.84 0.16
C PRO A 529 -19.28 1.30 -1.29
N ARG A 530 -19.30 2.61 -1.54
CA ARG A 530 -19.30 3.23 -2.87
C ARG A 530 -18.07 4.10 -3.07
N MET A 531 -17.50 4.07 -4.27
CA MET A 531 -16.38 4.93 -4.64
C MET A 531 -16.81 6.37 -4.90
N TYR A 532 -18.05 6.57 -5.32
CA TYR A 532 -18.57 7.89 -5.66
C TYR A 532 -19.90 8.11 -4.95
N SER A 533 -20.10 9.30 -4.41
CA SER A 533 -21.40 9.69 -3.87
C SER A 533 -22.43 9.70 -4.99
N THR A 534 -23.55 9.00 -4.78
CA THR A 534 -24.73 9.00 -5.66
C THR A 534 -25.45 10.33 -5.64
#